data_AF-A0A7C5Q183-F1
#
_entry.id   AF-A0A7C5Q183-F1
#
_cell.length_a   1.000
_cell.length_b   1.000
_cell.length_c   1.000
_cell.angle_alpha   90.00
_cell.angle_beta   90.00
_cell.angle_gamma   90.00
#
_symmetry.space_group_name_H-M   'P 1'
#
loop_
_entity.id
_entity.type
_entity.pdbx_description
1 polymer ?
#
loop_
_entity_poly.entity_id
_entity_poly.type
_entity_poly.pdbx_seq_one_letter_code
_entity_poly.pdbx_strand_id
1 'polypeptide(L)'
;NAIIQAALYGVSIEGAILYCPTMPCIICSKMLINSRIQEIVYREGYPDQFAADMLAEAGIPIRRLPSAGEKHGGVGRSAPPSRAEDRT
;
A
#
# COMPACT_ATOMS: atom_id res chain seq x y z
N ASN A 1 -12.69 -0.32 -0.90
CA ASN A 1 -13.33 0.20 -2.13
C ASN A 1 -12.46 0.07 -3.37
N ALA A 2 -11.21 0.55 -3.38
CA ALA A 2 -10.34 0.49 -4.56
C ALA A 2 -10.27 -0.89 -5.24
N ILE A 3 -10.09 -1.96 -4.46
CA ILE A 3 -10.06 -3.35 -4.96
C ILE A 3 -11.37 -3.73 -5.67
N ILE A 4 -12.52 -3.34 -5.13
CA ILE A 4 -13.83 -3.64 -5.72
C ILE A 4 -13.99 -2.92 -7.07
N GLN A 5 -13.56 -1.66 -7.14
CA GLN A 5 -13.62 -0.88 -8.38
C GLN A 5 -12.70 -1.46 -9.44
N ALA A 6 -11.49 -1.86 -9.06
CA ALA A 6 -10.55 -2.55 -9.93
C ALA A 6 -11.17 -3.85 -10.50
N ALA A 7 -11.76 -4.67 -9.64
CA ALA A 7 -12.43 -5.91 -10.05
C ALA A 7 -13.64 -5.66 -10.97
N LEU A 8 -14.47 -4.66 -10.64
CA LEU A 8 -15.67 -4.33 -11.42
C LEU A 8 -15.33 -3.90 -12.85
N TYR A 9 -14.26 -3.13 -13.03
CA TYR A 9 -13.82 -2.63 -14.33
C TYR A 9 -12.75 -3.47 -15.00
N GLY A 10 -12.39 -4.63 -14.42
CA GLY A 10 -11.38 -5.53 -14.99
C GLY A 10 -9.97 -4.92 -15.04
N VAL A 11 -9.66 -3.99 -14.14
CA VAL A 11 -8.34 -3.34 -14.07
C VAL A 11 -7.46 -4.13 -13.10
N SER A 12 -6.33 -4.64 -13.60
CA SER A 12 -5.34 -5.27 -12.73
C SER A 12 -4.69 -4.23 -11.82
N ILE A 13 -4.55 -4.60 -10.55
CA ILE A 13 -3.85 -3.83 -9.52
C ILE A 13 -2.65 -4.59 -8.94
N GLU A 14 -2.27 -5.69 -9.57
CA GLU A 14 -1.04 -6.42 -9.22
C GLU A 14 0.18 -5.49 -9.40
N GLY A 15 1.05 -5.43 -8.39
CA GLY A 15 2.21 -4.54 -8.37
C GLY A 15 1.87 -3.07 -8.13
N ALA A 16 0.61 -2.71 -7.87
CA ALA A 16 0.25 -1.32 -7.61
C ALA A 16 0.72 -0.83 -6.23
N ILE A 17 0.83 0.49 -6.09
CA ILE A 17 1.07 1.17 -4.81
C ILE A 17 -0.24 1.79 -4.33
N LEU A 18 -0.69 1.43 -3.13
CA LEU A 18 -1.88 2.00 -2.53
C LEU A 18 -1.53 3.28 -1.75
N TYR A 19 -2.23 4.39 -2.05
CA TYR A 19 -2.20 5.60 -1.22
C TYR A 19 -3.54 5.74 -0.49
N CYS A 20 -3.50 5.91 0.83
CA CYS A 20 -4.71 6.11 1.63
C CYS A 20 -4.48 7.10 2.79
N PRO A 21 -5.50 7.85 3.27
CA PRO A 21 -5.32 8.72 4.42
C PRO A 21 -4.97 7.95 5.69
N THR A 22 -5.66 6.85 5.95
CA THR A 22 -5.52 6.04 7.16
C THR A 22 -4.98 4.65 6.81
N MET A 23 -4.16 4.07 7.68
CA MET A 23 -3.65 2.69 7.52
C MET A 23 -4.80 1.68 7.34
N PRO A 24 -4.68 0.69 6.44
CA PRO A 24 -5.72 -0.31 6.22
C PRO A 24 -5.95 -1.16 7.48
N CYS A 25 -7.21 -1.45 7.77
CA CYS A 25 -7.58 -2.43 8.81
C CYS A 25 -7.25 -3.86 8.37
N ILE A 26 -7.33 -4.82 9.29
CA ILE A 26 -7.02 -6.23 9.02
C ILE A 26 -7.75 -6.84 7.82
N ILE A 27 -9.01 -6.48 7.58
CA ILE A 27 -9.79 -7.02 6.45
C ILE A 27 -9.24 -6.43 5.15
N CYS A 28 -8.99 -5.11 5.11
CA CYS A 28 -8.39 -4.47 3.95
C CYS A 28 -6.98 -5.02 3.68
N SER A 29 -6.16 -5.21 4.71
CA SER A 29 -4.81 -5.78 4.57
C SER A 29 -4.84 -7.15 3.91
N LYS A 30 -5.72 -8.07 4.34
CA LYS A 30 -5.90 -9.38 3.70
C LYS A 30 -6.23 -9.26 2.22
N MET A 31 -7.14 -8.35 1.89
CA MET A 31 -7.55 -8.15 0.50
C MET A 31 -6.40 -7.57 -0.34
N LEU A 32 -5.61 -6.65 0.21
CA LEU A 32 -4.44 -6.05 -0.46
C LEU A 32 -3.34 -7.07 -0.71
N ILE A 33 -3.09 -7.96 0.26
CA ILE A 33 -2.16 -9.10 0.13
C ILE A 33 -2.59 -10.00 -1.02
N ASN A 34 -3.85 -10.44 -1.02
CA ASN A 34 -4.39 -11.29 -2.08
C ASN A 34 -4.39 -10.61 -3.46
N SER A 35 -4.48 -9.28 -3.49
CA SER A 35 -4.42 -8.48 -4.72
C SER A 35 -2.99 -8.18 -5.19
N ARG A 36 -1.97 -8.69 -4.49
CA ARG A 36 -0.54 -8.51 -4.82
C ARG A 36 -0.12 -7.04 -4.92
N ILE A 37 -0.58 -6.23 -3.98
CA ILE A 37 -0.12 -4.84 -3.83
C ILE A 37 1.37 -4.82 -3.44
N GLN A 38 2.12 -3.90 -4.05
CA GLN A 38 3.56 -3.80 -3.83
C GLN A 38 3.93 -2.93 -2.62
N GLU A 39 3.21 -1.85 -2.35
CA GLU A 39 3.50 -0.93 -1.25
C GLU A 39 2.22 -0.23 -0.79
N ILE A 40 2.12 0.07 0.50
CA ILE A 40 1.02 0.87 1.07
C ILE A 40 1.58 2.14 1.69
N VAL A 41 1.05 3.28 1.26
CA VAL A 41 1.45 4.60 1.69
C VAL A 41 0.28 5.27 2.40
N TYR A 42 0.47 5.63 3.67
CA TYR A 42 -0.61 6.18 4.51
C TYR A 42 -0.21 7.46 5.24
N ARG A 43 -1.15 8.29 5.69
CA ARG A 43 -0.85 9.53 6.46
C ARG A 43 -1.02 9.33 7.97
N GLU A 44 -2.10 8.69 8.35
CA GLU A 44 -2.54 8.48 9.73
C GLU A 44 -2.45 7.00 10.07
N GLY A 45 -1.76 6.69 11.17
CA GLY A 45 -1.72 5.32 11.69
C GLY A 45 -3.11 4.87 12.14
N TYR A 46 -3.33 3.56 12.14
CA TYR A 46 -4.52 2.95 12.71
C TYR A 46 -4.10 2.11 13.91
N PRO A 47 -4.86 2.07 15.01
CA PRO A 47 -4.48 1.36 16.24
C PRO A 47 -4.71 -0.16 16.09
N ASP A 48 -4.12 -0.77 15.07
CA ASP A 48 -4.20 -2.21 14.78
C ASP A 48 -2.81 -2.69 14.40
N GLN A 49 -2.03 -3.07 15.41
CA GLN A 49 -0.68 -3.63 15.21
C GLN A 49 -0.74 -4.92 14.39
N PHE A 50 -1.80 -5.72 14.57
CA PHE A 50 -1.95 -6.99 13.88
C PHE A 50 -2.08 -6.83 12.35
N ALA A 51 -2.74 -5.75 11.90
CA ALA A 51 -2.79 -5.43 10.48
C ALA A 51 -1.41 -5.07 9.90
N ALA A 52 -0.56 -4.39 10.67
CA ALA A 52 0.80 -4.06 10.25
C ALA A 52 1.71 -5.30 10.23
N ASP A 53 1.61 -6.15 11.26
CA ASP A 53 2.36 -7.41 11.36
C ASP A 53 2.02 -8.33 10.18
N MET A 54 0.73 -8.48 9.86
CA MET A 54 0.28 -9.29 8.73
C MET A 54 0.82 -8.77 7.38
N LEU A 55 0.89 -7.46 7.19
CA LEU A 55 1.48 -6.87 5.98
C LEU A 55 3.00 -7.11 5.93
N ALA A 56 3.69 -7.02 7.06
CA ALA A 56 5.11 -7.31 7.15
C ALA A 56 5.42 -8.79 6.86
N GLU A 57 4.66 -9.72 7.42
CA GLU A 57 4.76 -11.16 7.14
C GLU A 57 4.52 -11.48 5.66
N ALA A 58 3.60 -10.76 5.01
CA ALA A 58 3.32 -10.87 3.58
C ALA A 58 4.36 -10.18 2.68
N GLY A 59 5.36 -9.49 3.27
CA GLY A 59 6.39 -8.77 2.53
C GLY A 59 5.90 -7.49 1.85
N ILE A 60 4.80 -6.90 2.32
CA ILE A 60 4.24 -5.65 1.78
C ILE A 60 4.73 -4.48 2.65
N PRO A 61 5.68 -3.65 2.17
CA PRO A 61 6.15 -2.49 2.90
C PRO A 61 5.04 -1.46 3.10
N ILE A 62 5.02 -0.86 4.29
CA ILE A 62 4.15 0.27 4.61
C ILE A 62 4.98 1.51 4.91
N ARG A 63 4.56 2.67 4.38
CA ARG A 63 5.25 3.95 4.56
C ARG A 63 4.29 5.05 4.99
N ARG A 64 4.63 5.74 6.07
CA ARG A 64 3.88 6.92 6.53
C ARG A 64 4.34 8.16 5.78
N LEU A 65 3.40 8.91 5.20
CA LEU A 65 3.65 10.25 4.66
C LEU A 65 3.70 11.25 5.82
N PRO A 66 4.73 12.10 5.86
CA PRO A 66 4.79 13.17 6.85
C PRO A 66 3.65 14.17 6.60
N SER A 67 3.12 14.72 7.68
CA SER A 67 2.16 15.83 7.61
C SER A 67 2.88 17.09 7.11
N ALA A 68 2.17 18.04 6.50
CA ALA A 68 2.73 19.24 5.85
C ALA A 68 3.50 20.24 6.76
N GLY A 69 3.87 19.84 7.98
CA GLY A 69 4.69 20.61 8.92
C GLY A 69 5.73 19.78 9.69
N GLU A 70 5.90 18.49 9.39
CA GLU A 70 6.89 17.62 10.05
C GLU A 70 8.19 17.60 9.25
N LYS A 71 9.32 17.97 9.89
CA LYS A 71 10.64 17.99 9.25
C LYS A 71 10.99 16.58 8.72
N HIS A 72 11.36 16.52 7.45
CA HIS A 72 11.73 15.30 6.72
C HIS A 72 12.97 14.64 7.33
N GLY A 73 12.79 13.81 8.37
CA GLY A 73 13.76 12.80 8.76
C GLY A 73 13.77 11.72 7.68
N GLY A 74 14.90 11.58 6.99
CA GLY A 74 15.02 10.79 5.75
C GLY A 74 14.42 9.39 5.85
N VAL A 75 13.34 9.16 5.11
CA VAL A 75 12.83 7.82 4.83
C VAL A 75 13.28 7.47 3.41
N GLY A 76 14.03 6.37 3.30
CA GLY A 76 14.58 5.87 2.05
C GLY A 76 13.55 5.90 0.94
N ARG A 77 13.91 6.52 -0.19
CA ARG A 77 13.09 6.51 -1.39
C ARG A 77 13.06 5.06 -1.88
N SER A 78 11.97 4.32 -1.63
CA SER A 78 11.63 3.23 -2.53
C SER A 78 11.34 3.90 -3.87
N ALA A 79 12.25 3.71 -4.84
CA ALA A 79 11.98 4.13 -6.20
C ALA A 79 10.68 3.45 -6.64
N PRO A 80 9.76 4.15 -7.32
CA PRO A 80 8.64 3.48 -7.95
C PRO A 80 9.21 2.32 -8.80
N PRO A 81 8.61 1.11 -8.75
CA PRO A 81 9.05 0.01 -9.61
C PRO A 81 9.16 0.56 -11.04
N SER A 82 10.36 0.46 -11.61
CA SER A 82 10.57 0.77 -13.02
C SER A 82 9.53 -0.03 -13.79
N ARG A 83 8.65 0.66 -14.52
CA ARG A 83 7.62 0.08 -15.38
C ARG A 83 8.23 -1.11 -16.11
N ALA A 84 7.88 -2.33 -15.70
CA ALA A 84 8.21 -3.52 -16.46
C ALA A 84 7.44 -3.37 -17.78
N GLU A 85 8.21 -3.11 -18.83
CA GLU A 85 7.75 -2.88 -20.18
C GLU A 85 6.91 -4.07 -20.67
N ASP A 86 5.82 -3.72 -21.35
CA ASP A 86 5.26 -4.40 -22.51
C ASP A 86 5.40 -5.93 -22.55
N ARG A 87 4.32 -6.62 -22.18
CA ARG A 87 4.03 -7.96 -22.70
C ARG A 87 2.60 -7.97 -23.21
N THR A 88 2.44 -7.31 -24.36
CA THR A 88 1.54 -7.77 -25.42
C THR A 88 1.85 -9.22 -25.78
#